data_AF-A0A8H6W0V1-F1
#
_entry.id   AF-A0A8H6W0V1-F1
#
_cell.length_a   1.000
_cell.length_b   1.000
_cell.length_c   1.000
_cell.angle_alpha   90.00
_cell.angle_beta   90.00
_cell.angle_gamma   90.00
#
_symmetry.space_group_name_H-M   'P 1'
#
loop_
_entity.id
_entity.type
_entity.pdbx_description
1 polymer ?
#
loop_
_entity_poly.entity_id
_entity_poly.type
_entity_poly.pdbx_seq_one_letter_code
_entity_poly.pdbx_strand_id
1 'polypeptide(L)'
;MSLHQMNAQFMFERNGTAEWMERNLTDADHKYLRQFARSTQQSKLEQKRRQELVEADEAAVVAKKKKIEETEQKEREKLDALYKIKLVVVQEEVLRLNVKTIKEQIAVWQRWDKEVPPVGKLNGAGAPGQKERQVALLAAIQRANGQDPRPARNS
;
A
#
# COMPACT_ATOMS: atom_id res chain seq x y z
N MET A 1 -0.43 23.23 -21.13
CA MET A 1 -0.99 22.36 -22.19
C MET A 1 -1.38 21.04 -21.57
N SER A 2 -2.49 20.43 -21.99
CA SER A 2 -2.81 19.05 -21.58
C SER A 2 -1.91 18.05 -22.30
N LEU A 3 -1.77 16.83 -21.76
CA LEU A 3 -0.98 15.76 -22.39
C LEU A 3 -1.43 15.48 -23.82
N HIS A 4 -2.74 15.52 -24.09
CA HIS A 4 -3.26 15.35 -25.44
C HIS A 4 -2.86 16.48 -26.39
N GLN A 5 -2.78 17.72 -25.91
CA GLN A 5 -2.30 18.84 -26.74
C GLN A 5 -0.82 18.67 -27.10
N MET A 6 0.01 18.23 -26.15
CA MET A 6 1.43 17.95 -26.42
C MET A 6 1.60 16.78 -27.38
N ASN A 7 0.85 15.69 -27.20
CA ASN A 7 0.90 14.54 -28.11
C ASN A 7 0.40 14.90 -29.51
N ALA A 8 -0.66 15.70 -29.61
CA ALA A 8 -1.17 16.19 -30.88
C ALA A 8 -0.15 17.09 -31.59
N GLN A 9 0.50 18.00 -30.87
CA GLN A 9 1.55 18.84 -31.43
C GLN A 9 2.77 18.02 -31.87
N PHE A 10 3.22 17.07 -31.06
CA PHE A 10 4.32 16.19 -31.41
C PHE A 10 4.02 15.38 -32.67
N MET A 11 2.82 14.82 -32.79
CA MET A 11 2.42 14.09 -34.00
C MET A 11 2.24 15.02 -35.21
N PHE A 12 1.77 16.24 -34.99
CA PHE A 12 1.65 17.26 -36.03
C PHE A 12 3.02 17.58 -36.65
N GLU A 13 4.03 17.77 -35.81
CA GLU A 13 5.42 18.00 -36.22
C GLU A 13 6.04 16.74 -36.85
N ARG A 14 5.91 15.58 -36.20
CA ARG A 14 6.54 14.33 -36.66
C ARG A 14 6.03 13.84 -38.00
N ASN A 15 4.73 14.00 -38.27
CA ASN A 15 4.11 13.45 -39.47
C ASN A 15 4.16 14.41 -40.67
N GLY A 16 4.81 15.58 -40.53
CA GLY A 16 4.84 16.59 -41.61
C GLY A 16 3.45 17.13 -41.95
N THR A 17 2.54 17.15 -40.97
CA THR A 17 1.13 17.52 -41.20
C THR A 17 1.01 18.96 -41.71
N ALA A 18 1.91 19.86 -41.29
CA ALA A 18 1.98 21.23 -41.80
C ALA A 18 2.21 21.27 -43.33
N GLU A 19 3.25 20.59 -43.80
CA GLU A 19 3.61 20.55 -45.23
C GLU A 19 2.52 19.87 -46.07
N TRP A 20 1.89 18.82 -45.53
CA TRP A 20 0.77 18.16 -46.20
C TRP A 20 -0.43 19.09 -46.32
N MET A 21 -0.78 19.82 -45.25
CA MET A 21 -1.89 20.77 -45.25
C MET A 21 -1.66 21.88 -46.27
N GLU A 22 -0.47 22.49 -46.31
CA GLU A 22 -0.15 23.57 -47.26
C GLU A 22 -0.21 23.13 -48.72
N ARG A 23 0.11 21.85 -49.02
CA ARG A 23 0.10 21.32 -50.39
C ARG A 23 -1.28 20.87 -50.86
N ASN A 24 -2.16 20.45 -49.94
CA ASN A 24 -3.40 19.76 -50.29
C ASN A 24 -4.68 20.52 -49.92
N LEU A 25 -4.62 21.48 -48.98
CA LEU A 25 -5.78 22.24 -48.56
C LEU A 25 -5.88 23.55 -49.35
N THR A 26 -7.09 23.89 -49.74
CA THR A 26 -7.41 25.20 -50.31
C THR A 26 -7.78 26.20 -49.22
N ASP A 27 -7.83 27.49 -49.56
CA ASP A 27 -8.28 28.54 -48.64
C ASP A 27 -9.70 28.30 -48.11
N ALA A 28 -10.57 27.69 -48.92
CA ALA A 28 -11.92 27.31 -48.52
C ALA A 28 -11.89 26.22 -47.44
N ASP A 29 -11.02 25.21 -47.58
CA ASP A 29 -10.85 24.14 -46.60
C ASP A 29 -10.28 24.69 -45.29
N HIS A 30 -9.29 25.58 -45.37
CA HIS A 30 -8.76 26.27 -44.19
C HIS A 30 -9.83 27.11 -43.48
N LYS A 31 -10.71 27.78 -44.22
CA LYS A 31 -11.83 28.54 -43.65
C LYS A 31 -12.83 27.61 -42.95
N TYR A 32 -13.17 26.48 -43.58
CA TYR A 32 -14.05 25.47 -42.99
C TYR A 32 -13.46 24.86 -41.71
N LEU A 33 -12.19 24.43 -41.75
CA LEU A 33 -11.50 23.86 -40.59
C LEU A 33 -11.42 24.84 -39.42
N ARG A 34 -11.15 26.13 -39.68
CA ARG A 34 -11.17 27.18 -38.64
C ARG A 34 -12.57 27.37 -38.05
N GLN A 35 -13.61 27.34 -38.87
CA GLN A 35 -14.99 27.46 -38.41
C GLN A 35 -15.41 26.26 -37.56
N PHE A 36 -15.06 25.05 -38.00
CA PHE A 36 -15.30 23.80 -37.28
C PHE A 36 -14.53 23.73 -35.95
N ALA A 37 -13.28 24.18 -35.92
CA ALA A 37 -12.50 24.26 -34.68
C ALA A 37 -13.16 25.21 -33.67
N ARG A 38 -13.68 26.35 -34.13
CA ARG A 38 -14.40 27.31 -33.27
C ARG A 38 -15.72 26.75 -32.75
N SER A 39 -16.52 26.07 -33.58
CA SER A 39 -17.77 25.44 -33.11
C SER A 39 -17.50 24.33 -32.10
N THR A 40 -16.45 23.54 -32.33
CA THR A 40 -15.98 22.52 -31.39
C THR A 40 -15.51 23.16 -30.07
N GLN A 41 -14.79 24.28 -30.12
CA GLN A 41 -14.38 25.00 -28.92
C GLN A 41 -15.59 25.59 -28.15
N GLN A 42 -16.61 26.09 -28.86
CA GLN A 42 -17.85 26.58 -28.27
C GLN A 42 -18.67 25.49 -27.57
N SER A 43 -18.53 24.22 -27.99
CA SER A 43 -19.21 23.09 -27.34
C SER A 43 -18.77 22.81 -25.91
N LYS A 44 -17.68 23.44 -25.43
CA LYS A 44 -17.12 23.28 -24.06
C LYS A 44 -16.80 21.83 -23.67
N LEU A 45 -16.74 20.89 -24.62
CA LEU A 45 -16.47 19.48 -24.34
C LEU A 45 -15.15 19.27 -23.61
N GLU A 46 -14.09 19.99 -24.01
CA GLU A 46 -12.79 19.93 -23.31
C GLU A 46 -12.86 20.49 -21.89
N GLN A 47 -13.69 21.52 -21.65
CA GLN A 47 -13.89 22.05 -20.30
C GLN A 47 -14.60 21.02 -19.42
N LYS A 48 -15.64 20.37 -19.95
CA LYS A 48 -16.36 19.29 -19.27
C LYS A 48 -15.43 18.11 -18.96
N ARG A 49 -14.64 17.66 -19.95
CA ARG A 49 -13.67 16.57 -19.78
C ARG A 49 -12.65 16.89 -18.68
N ARG A 50 -12.18 18.13 -18.58
CA ARG A 50 -11.26 18.55 -17.51
C ARG A 50 -11.93 18.53 -16.13
N GLN A 51 -13.18 18.96 -16.04
CA GLN A 51 -13.95 18.88 -14.80
C GLN A 51 -14.13 17.43 -14.37
N GLU A 52 -14.55 16.54 -15.28
CA GLU A 52 -14.70 15.11 -15.01
C GLU A 52 -13.38 14.46 -14.53
N LEU A 53 -12.24 14.85 -15.11
CA LEU A 53 -10.93 14.37 -14.66
C LEU A 53 -10.60 14.84 -13.23
N VAL A 54 -10.84 16.12 -12.93
CA VAL A 54 -10.61 16.67 -11.59
C VAL A 54 -11.50 15.99 -10.56
N GLU A 55 -12.79 15.82 -10.86
CA GLU A 55 -13.74 15.13 -9.98
C GLU A 55 -13.34 13.67 -9.73
N ALA A 56 -12.87 12.96 -10.76
CA ALA A 56 -12.38 11.60 -10.63
C ALA A 56 -11.12 11.51 -9.76
N ASP A 57 -10.17 12.43 -9.94
CA ASP A 57 -8.94 12.50 -9.14
C ASP A 57 -9.27 12.83 -7.67
N GLU A 58 -10.17 13.78 -7.42
CA GLU A 58 -10.64 14.11 -6.08
C GLU A 58 -11.31 12.91 -5.39
N ALA A 59 -12.19 12.20 -6.11
CA ALA A 59 -12.84 11.00 -5.60
C ALA A 59 -11.81 9.89 -5.27
N ALA A 60 -10.80 9.70 -6.12
CA ALA A 60 -9.73 8.75 -5.89
C ALA A 60 -8.90 9.10 -4.65
N VAL A 61 -8.59 10.39 -4.46
CA VAL A 61 -7.86 10.88 -3.27
C VAL A 61 -8.69 10.64 -2.00
N VAL A 62 -9.98 10.96 -2.02
CA VAL A 62 -10.87 10.73 -0.87
C VAL A 62 -10.95 9.23 -0.54
N ALA A 63 -11.13 8.37 -1.54
CA ALA A 63 -11.16 6.92 -1.34
C ALA A 63 -9.83 6.40 -0.77
N LYS A 64 -8.69 6.92 -1.22
CA LYS A 64 -7.37 6.55 -0.71
C LYS A 64 -7.20 6.99 0.74
N LYS A 65 -7.60 8.23 1.08
CA LYS A 65 -7.55 8.74 2.46
C LYS A 65 -8.37 7.88 3.42
N LYS A 66 -9.62 7.55 3.05
CA LYS A 66 -10.47 6.65 3.86
C LYS A 66 -9.83 5.29 4.10
N LYS A 67 -9.23 4.68 3.07
CA LYS A 67 -8.53 3.39 3.23
C LYS A 67 -7.34 3.50 4.18
N ILE A 68 -6.55 4.58 4.07
CA ILE A 68 -5.42 4.84 4.97
C ILE A 68 -5.92 4.99 6.41
N GLU A 69 -6.93 5.82 6.63
CA GLU A 69 -7.54 6.03 7.95
C GLU A 69 -8.07 4.73 8.55
N GLU A 70 -8.79 3.91 7.78
CA GLU A 70 -9.26 2.59 8.23
C GLU A 70 -8.12 1.65 8.60
N THR A 71 -7.03 1.64 7.81
CA THR A 71 -5.86 0.81 8.12
C THR A 71 -5.15 1.28 9.37
N GLU A 72 -4.96 2.60 9.53
CA GLU A 72 -4.34 3.19 10.71
C GLU A 72 -5.18 2.97 11.97
N GLN A 73 -6.51 3.09 11.88
CA GLN A 73 -7.41 2.79 12.99
C GLN A 73 -7.30 1.32 13.41
N LYS A 74 -7.34 0.38 12.45
CA LYS A 74 -7.16 -1.05 12.74
C LYS A 74 -5.80 -1.37 13.33
N GLU A 75 -4.74 -0.69 12.91
CA GLU A 75 -3.41 -0.86 13.49
C GLU A 75 -3.34 -0.29 14.91
N ARG A 76 -3.91 0.90 15.16
CA ARG A 76 -4.01 1.49 16.49
C ARG A 76 -4.80 0.61 17.44
N GLU A 77 -5.96 0.12 17.05
CA GLU A 77 -6.77 -0.79 17.85
C GLU A 77 -6.01 -2.08 18.19
N LYS A 78 -5.27 -2.64 17.23
CA LYS A 78 -4.40 -3.79 17.49
C LYS A 78 -3.28 -3.47 18.47
N LEU A 79 -2.64 -2.31 18.34
CA LEU A 79 -1.59 -1.88 19.27
C LEU A 79 -2.15 -1.66 20.68
N ASP A 80 -3.29 -0.99 20.80
CA ASP A 80 -3.96 -0.76 22.08
C ASP A 80 -4.39 -2.08 22.74
N ALA A 81 -4.88 -3.03 21.94
CA ALA A 81 -5.18 -4.38 22.42
C ALA A 81 -3.92 -5.08 22.94
N LEU A 82 -2.79 -4.99 22.23
CA LEU A 82 -1.52 -5.57 22.63
C LEU A 82 -0.94 -4.94 23.90
N TYR A 83 -1.07 -3.62 24.08
CA TYR A 83 -0.60 -2.93 25.29
C TYR A 83 -1.34 -3.34 26.57
N LYS A 84 -2.59 -3.81 26.45
CA LYS A 84 -3.39 -4.29 27.59
C LYS A 84 -2.97 -5.69 28.04
N ILE A 85 -2.17 -6.40 27.24
CA ILE A 85 -1.79 -7.78 27.53
C ILE A 85 -0.63 -7.77 28.52
N LYS A 86 -0.87 -8.33 29.72
CA LYS A 86 0.19 -8.52 30.71
C LYS A 86 1.23 -9.49 30.15
N LEU A 87 2.47 -9.02 30.00
CA LEU A 87 3.57 -9.84 29.49
C LEU A 87 3.90 -10.95 30.48
N VAL A 88 3.96 -12.18 29.98
CA VAL A 88 4.41 -13.35 30.76
C VAL A 88 5.91 -13.52 30.55
N VAL A 89 6.67 -13.47 31.65
CA VAL A 89 8.14 -13.58 31.67
C VAL A 89 8.60 -14.87 32.37
N VAL A 90 7.68 -15.60 33.01
CA VAL A 90 7.98 -16.83 33.75
C VAL A 90 7.75 -18.06 32.86
N GLN A 91 8.74 -18.94 32.76
CA GLN A 91 8.70 -20.11 31.87
C GLN A 91 7.58 -21.10 32.23
N GLU A 92 7.31 -21.31 33.51
CA GLU A 92 6.27 -22.23 33.98
C GLU A 92 4.86 -21.78 33.58
N GLU A 93 4.64 -20.48 33.51
CA GLU A 93 3.36 -19.91 33.12
C GLU A 93 3.07 -20.14 31.63
N VAL A 94 4.11 -20.15 30.78
CA VAL A 94 3.98 -20.37 29.33
C VAL A 94 3.35 -21.72 28.99
N LEU A 95 3.66 -22.76 29.77
CA LEU A 95 3.12 -24.11 29.56
C LEU A 95 1.63 -24.19 29.88
N ARG A 96 1.11 -23.29 30.72
CA ARG A 96 -0.30 -23.24 31.15
C ARG A 96 -1.15 -22.33 30.27
N LEU A 97 -0.55 -21.60 29.33
CA LEU A 97 -1.26 -20.67 28.46
C LEU A 97 -2.05 -21.40 27.36
N ASN A 98 -3.21 -20.84 27.04
CA ASN A 98 -4.03 -21.26 25.91
C ASN A 98 -3.36 -20.83 24.58
N VAL A 99 -3.66 -21.52 23.49
CA VAL A 99 -3.16 -21.21 22.14
C VAL A 99 -3.40 -19.75 21.75
N LYS A 100 -4.57 -19.19 22.10
CA LYS A 100 -4.90 -17.77 21.84
C LYS A 100 -3.94 -16.83 22.57
N THR A 101 -3.73 -17.04 23.87
CA THR A 101 -2.88 -16.19 24.69
C THR A 101 -1.40 -16.35 24.31
N ILE A 102 -0.95 -17.54 23.89
CA ILE A 102 0.42 -17.73 23.37
C ILE A 102 0.64 -16.89 22.10
N LYS A 103 -0.32 -16.87 21.15
CA LYS A 103 -0.21 -16.06 19.94
C LYS A 103 -0.12 -14.56 20.25
N GLU A 104 -0.94 -14.11 21.20
CA GLU A 104 -0.94 -12.74 21.69
C GLU A 104 0.41 -12.38 22.34
N GLN A 105 0.94 -13.24 23.21
CA GLN A 105 2.26 -13.04 23.83
C GLN A 105 3.37 -12.99 22.78
N ILE A 106 3.38 -13.89 21.80
CA ILE A 106 4.35 -13.87 20.69
C ILE A 106 4.28 -12.54 19.91
N ALA A 107 3.08 -12.02 19.67
CA ALA A 107 2.91 -10.72 19.00
C ALA A 107 3.46 -9.55 19.83
N VAL A 108 3.30 -9.59 21.16
CA VAL A 108 3.92 -8.59 22.05
C VAL A 108 5.45 -8.72 22.04
N TRP A 109 5.98 -9.94 22.16
CA TRP A 109 7.42 -10.22 22.18
C TRP A 109 8.13 -9.84 20.88
N GLN A 110 7.50 -10.03 19.71
CA GLN A 110 8.06 -9.60 18.40
C GLN A 110 8.38 -8.12 18.31
N ARG A 111 7.72 -7.29 19.12
CA ARG A 111 7.96 -5.86 19.13
C ARG A 111 9.28 -5.50 19.81
N TRP A 112 9.74 -6.34 20.74
CA TRP A 112 10.96 -6.15 21.51
C TRP A 112 12.10 -7.04 21.02
N ASP A 113 11.78 -8.26 20.55
CA ASP A 113 12.72 -9.24 20.04
C ASP A 113 12.39 -9.58 18.57
N LYS A 114 13.27 -9.13 17.66
CA LYS A 114 13.16 -9.36 16.21
C LYS A 114 13.44 -10.80 15.79
N GLU A 115 14.02 -11.62 16.67
CA GLU A 115 14.31 -13.04 16.41
C GLU A 115 13.09 -13.93 16.63
N VAL A 116 12.03 -13.41 17.26
CA VAL A 116 10.78 -14.15 17.45
C VAL A 116 10.06 -14.31 16.11
N PRO A 117 9.79 -15.55 15.64
CA PRO A 117 9.13 -15.75 14.36
C PRO A 117 7.70 -15.18 14.35
N PRO A 118 7.23 -14.59 13.22
CA PRO A 118 5.84 -14.21 13.01
C PRO A 118 4.88 -15.34 13.38
N VAL A 119 3.72 -15.02 13.96
CA VAL A 119 2.71 -16.03 14.28
C VAL A 119 2.30 -16.82 13.03
N GLY A 120 2.27 -16.15 11.87
CA GLY A 120 1.98 -16.77 10.57
C GLY A 120 3.12 -17.59 9.96
N LYS A 121 4.27 -17.73 10.63
CA LYS A 121 5.30 -18.75 10.29
C LYS A 121 5.19 -19.99 11.20
N LEU A 122 4.46 -19.89 12.31
CA LEU A 122 4.21 -20.96 13.28
C LEU A 122 2.82 -21.58 13.01
N ASN A 123 2.69 -22.18 11.83
CA ASN A 123 1.40 -22.58 11.23
C ASN A 123 0.98 -24.02 11.53
N GLY A 124 1.70 -24.75 12.38
CA GLY A 124 1.26 -26.07 12.81
C GLY A 124 -0.18 -26.02 13.36
N ALA A 125 -1.05 -26.92 12.88
CA ALA A 125 -2.37 -27.13 13.44
C ALA A 125 -2.28 -28.05 14.66
N GLY A 126 -3.17 -27.86 15.65
CA GLY A 126 -3.27 -28.72 16.82
C GLY A 126 -2.06 -28.64 17.78
N ALA A 127 -1.83 -29.73 18.52
CA ALA A 127 -0.78 -29.82 19.53
C ALA A 127 0.65 -29.58 19.01
N PRO A 128 1.05 -30.02 17.80
CA PRO A 128 2.38 -29.72 17.25
C PRO A 128 2.65 -28.23 17.12
N GLY A 129 1.71 -27.47 16.53
CA GLY A 129 1.88 -26.02 16.38
C GLY A 129 1.77 -25.24 17.68
N GLN A 130 1.08 -25.78 18.69
CA GLN A 130 1.11 -25.20 20.03
C GLN A 130 2.51 -25.33 20.65
N LYS A 131 3.15 -26.51 20.53
CA LYS A 131 4.51 -26.74 21.04
C LYS A 131 5.53 -25.81 20.38
N GLU A 132 5.49 -25.66 19.05
CA GLU A 132 6.38 -24.73 18.33
C GLU A 132 6.27 -23.29 18.84
N ARG A 133 5.04 -22.83 19.10
CA ARG A 133 4.78 -21.50 19.65
C ARG A 133 5.28 -21.35 21.09
N GLN A 134 5.10 -22.38 21.93
CA GLN A 134 5.66 -22.40 23.29
C GLN A 134 7.18 -22.35 23.27
N VAL A 135 7.83 -23.12 22.40
CA VAL A 135 9.29 -23.12 22.23
C VAL A 135 9.79 -21.74 21.80
N ALA A 136 9.13 -21.11 20.82
CA ALA A 136 9.49 -19.75 20.39
C ALA A 136 9.37 -18.71 21.51
N LEU A 137 8.29 -18.80 22.32
CA LEU A 137 8.07 -17.90 23.45
C LEU A 137 9.06 -18.14 24.59
N LEU A 138 9.38 -19.39 24.90
CA LEU A 138 10.39 -19.75 25.90
C LEU A 138 11.79 -19.26 25.49
N ALA A 139 12.16 -19.42 24.22
CA ALA A 139 13.43 -18.91 23.70
C ALA A 139 13.52 -17.38 23.81
N ALA A 140 12.43 -16.65 23.54
CA ALA A 140 12.37 -15.21 23.70
C ALA A 140 12.57 -14.78 25.17
N ILE A 141 11.89 -15.47 26.10
CA ILE A 141 12.03 -15.23 27.55
C ILE A 141 13.45 -15.54 28.03
N GLN A 142 14.07 -16.63 27.56
CA GLN A 142 15.44 -16.99 27.90
C GLN A 142 16.45 -15.92 27.45
N ARG A 143 16.31 -15.42 26.22
CA ARG A 143 17.11 -14.30 25.71
C ARG A 143 16.93 -13.03 26.55
N ALA A 144 15.68 -12.70 26.91
CA ALA A 144 15.39 -11.53 27.73
C ALA A 144 15.97 -11.61 29.15
N ASN A 145 16.02 -12.82 29.73
CA ASN A 145 16.58 -13.07 31.06
C ASN A 145 18.12 -13.26 31.04
N GLY A 146 18.78 -13.08 29.88
CA GLY A 146 20.24 -13.20 29.76
C GLY A 146 20.78 -14.63 29.90
N GLN A 147 19.92 -15.65 29.92
CA GLN A 147 20.29 -17.06 29.90
C GLN A 147 20.41 -17.53 28.45
N ASP A 148 21.50 -17.17 27.78
CA ASP A 148 21.67 -17.45 26.36
C ASP A 148 22.56 -18.69 26.13
N PRO A 149 22.03 -19.81 25.60
CA PRO A 149 22.85 -20.90 25.06
C PRO A 149 23.30 -20.53 23.64
N ARG A 150 24.22 -19.58 23.50
CA ARG A 150 24.78 -19.24 22.19
C ARG A 150 25.69 -20.37 21.69
N PRO A 151 25.56 -20.88 20.44
CA PRO A 151 26.75 -21.31 19.72
C PRO A 151 27.59 -20.07 19.43
N ALA A 152 28.84 -20.09 19.88
CA ALA A 152 29.80 -19.00 19.69
C ALA A 152 29.78 -18.50 18.24
N ARG A 153 29.55 -17.20 18.04
CA ARG A 153 29.86 -16.56 16.76
C ARG A 153 31.37 -16.62 16.59
N ASN A 154 31.82 -17.45 15.65
CA ASN A 154 33.18 -17.35 15.15
C ASN A 154 33.38 -15.98 14.51
N SER A 155 34.50 -15.39 14.91
CA SER A 155 35.21 -14.17 14.51
C SER A 155 34.81 -13.52 13.19
#